data_AF-A0A5C7Q394-F1
#
_entry.id   AF-A0A5C7Q394-F1
#
_cell.length_a   1.000
_cell.length_b   1.000
_cell.length_c   1.000
_cell.angle_alpha   90.00
_cell.angle_beta   90.00
_cell.angle_gamma   90.00
#
_symmetry.space_group_name_H-M   'P 1'
#
loop_
_entity.id
_entity.type
_entity.pdbx_description
1 polymer ?
#
loop_
_entity_poly.entity_id
_entity_poly.type
_entity_poly.pdbx_seq_one_letter_code
_entity_poly.pdbx_strand_id
1 'polypeptide(L)'
;MAKGFKTGGRQKGSKNKSTLRRLDIARDVIHGVRCSATPLDVMLRAMEHALQAGDLDKAHGYAKDAAPYVHPKLASVEHTGDPENPVVTQDVSTVDRPHRESRDEFIARRQAQLIGGATTH
;
A
#
# COMPACT_ATOMS: atom_id res chain seq x y z
N MET A 1 40.01 3.92 24.75
CA MET A 1 38.71 3.27 24.50
C MET A 1 38.15 3.80 23.19
N ALA A 2 37.95 2.96 22.17
CA ALA A 2 37.37 3.40 20.91
C ALA A 2 35.87 3.70 21.09
N LYS A 3 35.45 4.93 20.79
CA LYS A 3 34.03 5.32 20.72
C LYS A 3 33.39 4.58 19.55
N GLY A 4 32.72 3.46 19.83
CA GLY A 4 32.00 2.66 18.84
C GLY A 4 30.79 3.39 18.29
N PHE A 5 30.96 4.16 17.21
CA PHE A 5 29.84 4.67 16.45
C PHE A 5 29.22 3.50 15.67
N LYS A 6 27.96 3.17 15.95
CA LYS A 6 27.20 2.14 15.23
C LYS A 6 26.98 2.61 13.78
N THR A 7 27.89 2.28 12.88
CA THR A 7 27.86 2.67 11.45
C THR A 7 27.13 1.67 10.55
N GLY A 8 26.71 0.52 11.07
CA GLY A 8 26.04 -0.53 10.28
C GLY A 8 24.52 -0.40 10.11
N GLY A 9 23.89 0.63 10.68
CA GLY A 9 22.43 0.80 10.67
C GLY A 9 21.91 1.54 9.44
N ARG A 10 20.64 1.27 9.07
CA ARG A 10 19.92 2.11 8.09
C ARG A 10 19.93 3.57 8.56
N GLN A 11 20.47 4.46 7.74
CA GLN A 11 20.49 5.90 8.00
C GLN A 11 19.06 6.42 8.17
N LYS A 12 18.80 7.11 9.28
CA LYS A 12 17.47 7.67 9.58
C LYS A 12 17.09 8.65 8.47
N GLY A 13 15.91 8.46 7.87
CA GLY A 13 15.43 9.29 6.75
C GLY A 13 15.84 8.82 5.36
N SER A 14 16.62 7.73 5.23
CA SER A 14 16.87 7.09 3.93
C SER A 14 15.55 6.64 3.30
N LYS A 15 15.24 7.16 2.11
CA LYS A 15 14.01 6.81 1.40
C LYS A 15 14.10 5.37 0.89
N ASN A 16 13.01 4.62 1.00
CA ASN A 16 12.94 3.28 0.41
C ASN A 16 12.95 3.40 -1.12
N LYS A 17 13.45 2.37 -1.81
CA LYS A 17 13.47 2.32 -3.29
C LYS A 17 12.09 2.59 -3.90
N SER A 18 11.01 2.09 -3.27
CA SER A 18 9.63 2.33 -3.70
C SER A 18 9.17 3.78 -3.51
N THR A 19 9.68 4.47 -2.49
CA THR A 19 9.41 5.89 -2.24
C THR A 19 10.14 6.77 -3.24
N LEU A 20 11.39 6.42 -3.58
CA LEU A 20 12.16 7.11 -4.61
C LEU A 20 11.48 6.99 -5.98
N ARG A 21 11.09 5.78 -6.39
CA ARG A 21 10.36 5.57 -7.66
C ARG A 21 9.09 6.43 -7.77
N ARG A 22 8.32 6.55 -6.69
CA ARG A 22 7.12 7.42 -6.67
C ARG A 22 7.47 8.90 -6.84
N LEU A 23 8.56 9.36 -6.23
CA LEU A 23 9.01 10.74 -6.36
C LEU A 23 9.60 11.02 -7.75
N ASP A 24 10.27 10.04 -8.35
CA ASP A 24 10.82 10.16 -9.71
C ASP A 24 9.69 10.24 -10.74
N ILE A 25 8.67 9.38 -10.63
CA ILE A 25 7.46 9.47 -11.48
C ILE A 25 6.76 10.83 -11.31
N ALA A 26 6.61 11.31 -10.07
CA ALA A 26 6.02 12.63 -9.82
C ALA A 26 6.86 13.77 -10.42
N ARG A 27 8.19 13.68 -10.35
CA ARG A 27 9.10 14.64 -10.99
C ARG A 27 8.99 14.60 -12.52
N ASP A 28 9.00 13.42 -13.12
CA ASP A 28 8.89 13.25 -14.58
C ASP A 28 7.58 13.83 -15.12
N VAL A 29 6.50 13.74 -14.33
CA VAL A 29 5.20 14.36 -14.60
C VAL A 29 5.27 15.88 -14.51
N ILE A 30 5.83 16.43 -13.43
CA ILE A 30 6.01 17.90 -13.26
C ILE A 30 6.88 18.49 -14.38
N HIS A 31 7.89 17.76 -14.82
CA HIS A 31 8.82 18.19 -15.86
C HIS A 31 8.32 17.93 -17.29
N GLY A 32 7.11 17.37 -17.46
CA GLY A 32 6.50 17.15 -18.78
C GLY A 32 7.24 16.14 -19.67
N VAL A 33 8.15 15.34 -19.09
CA VAL A 33 8.97 14.34 -19.82
C VAL A 33 8.14 13.11 -20.19
N ARG A 34 7.06 12.86 -19.45
CA ARG A 34 6.05 11.86 -19.81
C ARG A 34 4.75 12.55 -20.17
N CYS A 35 4.20 12.21 -21.33
CA CYS A 35 2.85 12.59 -21.71
C CYS A 35 1.86 12.01 -20.68
N SER A 36 1.37 12.84 -19.76
CA SER A 36 0.03 12.72 -19.12
C SER A 36 -0.48 11.32 -18.81
N ALA A 37 0.36 10.45 -18.25
CA ALA A 37 0.00 9.04 -18.09
C ALA A 37 -0.64 8.75 -16.72
N THR A 38 -0.62 9.70 -15.78
CA THR A 38 -1.34 9.50 -14.52
C THR A 38 -2.82 9.80 -14.73
N PRO A 39 -3.73 9.00 -14.15
CA PRO A 39 -5.16 9.27 -14.23
C PRO A 39 -5.52 10.71 -13.80
N LEU A 40 -4.80 11.25 -12.81
CA LEU A 40 -4.99 12.61 -12.33
C LEU A 40 -4.67 13.67 -13.40
N ASP A 41 -3.58 13.52 -14.14
CA ASP A 41 -3.20 14.48 -15.18
C ASP A 41 -4.24 14.55 -16.30
N VAL A 42 -4.83 13.41 -16.65
CA VAL A 42 -5.91 13.33 -17.66
C VAL A 42 -7.15 14.09 -17.18
N MET A 43 -7.54 13.88 -15.92
CA MET A 43 -8.69 14.58 -15.32
C MET A 43 -8.46 16.09 -15.24
N LEU A 44 -7.27 16.54 -14.84
CA LEU A 44 -6.94 17.97 -14.75
C LEU A 44 -6.92 18.66 -16.12
N ARG A 45 -6.38 18.01 -17.15
CA ARG A 45 -6.41 18.56 -18.52
C ARG A 45 -7.82 18.64 -19.09
N ALA A 46 -8.65 17.61 -18.87
CA ALA A 46 -10.04 17.63 -19.31
C ALA A 46 -10.82 18.78 -18.63
N MET A 47 -10.56 19.01 -17.34
CA MET A 47 -11.10 20.14 -16.59
C MET A 47 -10.63 21.49 -17.16
N GLU A 48 -9.34 21.64 -17.47
CA GLU A 48 -8.80 22.86 -18.10
C GLU A 48 -9.45 23.16 -19.45
N HIS A 49 -9.61 22.14 -20.31
CA HIS A 49 -10.29 22.31 -21.60
C HIS A 49 -11.76 22.68 -21.43
N ALA A 50 -12.47 22.10 -20.45
CA ALA A 50 -13.85 22.48 -20.15
C ALA A 50 -13.97 23.92 -19.66
N LEU A 51 -13.04 24.37 -18.81
CA LEU A 51 -12.97 25.77 -18.35
C LEU A 51 -12.67 26.73 -19.50
N GLN A 52 -11.75 26.39 -20.40
CA GLN A 52 -11.45 27.20 -21.60
C GLN A 52 -12.64 27.29 -22.55
N ALA A 53 -13.45 26.23 -22.64
CA ALA A 53 -14.69 26.20 -23.41
C ALA A 53 -15.86 26.93 -22.71
N GLY A 54 -15.71 27.37 -21.46
CA GLY A 54 -16.77 27.99 -20.67
C GLY A 54 -17.83 27.01 -20.14
N ASP A 55 -17.60 25.71 -20.24
CA ASP A 55 -18.52 24.66 -19.80
C ASP A 55 -18.23 24.32 -18.32
N LEU A 56 -18.83 25.12 -17.43
CA LEU A 56 -18.63 25.00 -15.99
C LEU A 56 -19.19 23.70 -15.41
N ASP A 57 -20.26 23.14 -16.00
CA ASP A 57 -20.87 21.90 -15.54
C ASP A 57 -19.95 20.70 -15.79
N LYS A 58 -19.33 20.64 -16.97
CA LYS A 58 -18.30 19.61 -17.24
C LYS A 58 -17.07 19.80 -16.38
N ALA A 59 -16.61 21.04 -16.20
CA ALA A 59 -15.49 21.33 -15.32
C ALA A 59 -15.76 20.87 -13.87
N HIS A 60 -16.97 21.08 -13.37
CA HIS A 60 -17.39 20.61 -12.05
C HIS A 60 -17.37 19.08 -11.95
N GLY A 61 -17.85 18.37 -12.97
CA GLY A 61 -17.78 16.90 -13.04
C GLY A 61 -16.34 16.38 -12.91
N TYR A 62 -15.41 16.92 -13.71
CA TYR A 62 -14.00 16.53 -13.64
C TYR A 62 -13.34 16.89 -12.30
N ALA A 63 -13.72 18.03 -11.69
CA ALA A 63 -13.22 18.42 -10.38
C ALA A 63 -13.64 17.44 -9.28
N LYS A 64 -14.87 16.92 -9.35
CA LYS A 64 -15.38 15.90 -8.42
C LYS A 64 -14.57 14.61 -8.51
N ASP A 65 -14.28 14.15 -9.73
CA ASP A 65 -13.51 12.92 -9.97
C ASP A 65 -12.03 13.06 -9.55
N ALA A 66 -11.46 14.26 -9.67
CA ALA A 66 -10.09 14.55 -9.25
C ALA A 66 -9.92 14.73 -7.73
N ALA A 67 -10.99 15.11 -7.01
CA ALA A 67 -10.94 15.45 -5.58
C ALA A 67 -10.29 14.39 -4.66
N PRO A 68 -10.52 13.06 -4.83
CA PRO A 68 -9.92 12.04 -3.98
C PRO A 68 -8.38 12.02 -4.04
N TYR A 69 -7.81 12.40 -5.18
CA TYR A 69 -6.37 12.38 -5.42
C TYR A 69 -5.67 13.66 -4.97
N VAL A 70 -6.38 14.80 -5.01
CA VAL A 70 -5.85 16.12 -4.61
C VAL A 70 -6.05 16.37 -3.11
N HIS A 71 -7.13 15.87 -2.53
CA HIS A 71 -7.49 16.08 -1.12
C HIS A 71 -7.63 14.73 -0.37
N PRO A 72 -6.53 13.95 -0.22
CA PRO A 72 -6.59 12.59 0.34
C PRO A 72 -7.11 12.54 1.79
N LYS A 73 -7.04 13.66 2.52
CA LYS A 73 -7.56 13.77 3.89
C LYS A 73 -9.10 13.70 3.97
N LEU A 74 -9.81 14.00 2.88
CA LEU A 74 -11.28 13.87 2.81
C LEU A 74 -11.70 12.46 2.39
N ALA A 75 -10.97 11.81 1.47
CA ALA A 75 -11.29 10.46 0.99
C ALA A 75 -11.09 9.36 2.05
N SER A 76 -10.21 9.58 3.03
CA SER A 76 -9.90 8.60 4.08
C SER A 76 -10.98 8.47 5.17
N VAL A 77 -12.03 9.29 5.15
CA VAL A 77 -13.07 9.32 6.20
C VAL A 77 -14.20 8.32 5.91
N GLU A 78 -14.31 7.79 4.69
CA GLU A 78 -15.38 6.88 4.24
C GLU A 78 -15.04 5.39 4.49
N HIS A 79 -14.66 5.03 5.72
CA HIS A 79 -14.46 3.62 6.10
C HIS A 79 -15.62 3.05 6.94
N THR A 80 -16.74 3.76 7.04
CA THR A 80 -17.85 3.33 7.88
C THR A 80 -19.17 3.91 7.40
N GLY A 81 -20.10 3.04 7.00
CA GLY A 81 -21.53 3.34 7.05
C GLY A 81 -22.23 3.78 5.77
N ASP A 82 -21.92 3.21 4.60
CA ASP A 82 -22.86 3.28 3.47
C ASP A 82 -23.98 2.23 3.67
N PRO A 83 -25.25 2.62 3.89
CA PRO A 83 -26.33 1.68 4.14
C PRO A 83 -26.69 0.81 2.93
N GLU A 84 -26.31 1.22 1.71
CA GLU A 84 -26.57 0.44 0.49
C GLU A 84 -25.45 -0.55 0.13
N ASN A 85 -24.21 -0.34 0.60
CA ASN A 85 -23.08 -1.25 0.37
C ASN A 85 -22.24 -1.45 1.64
N PRO A 86 -22.74 -2.25 2.61
CA PRO A 86 -21.98 -2.55 3.81
C PRO A 86 -20.70 -3.29 3.45
N VAL A 87 -19.55 -2.73 3.87
CA VAL A 87 -18.26 -3.40 3.77
C VAL A 87 -18.29 -4.64 4.68
N VAL A 88 -18.32 -5.82 4.07
CA VAL A 88 -18.31 -7.10 4.79
C VAL A 88 -16.93 -7.30 5.40
N THR A 89 -16.76 -6.91 6.66
CA THR A 89 -15.57 -7.27 7.44
C THR A 89 -15.68 -8.73 7.86
N GLN A 90 -14.98 -9.62 7.17
CA GLN A 90 -14.80 -10.99 7.62
C GLN A 90 -13.62 -11.06 8.58
N ASP A 91 -13.87 -11.50 9.81
CA ASP A 91 -12.82 -11.83 10.76
C ASP A 91 -12.07 -13.09 10.29
N VAL A 92 -11.02 -12.90 9.48
CA VAL A 92 -10.15 -13.97 8.96
C VAL A 92 -9.21 -14.58 10.02
N SER A 93 -9.43 -14.29 11.30
CA SER A 93 -8.65 -14.89 12.39
C SER A 93 -8.97 -16.38 12.60
N THR A 94 -10.08 -16.86 12.03
CA THR A 94 -10.60 -18.24 12.15
C THR A 94 -10.37 -19.11 10.91
N VAL A 95 -9.82 -18.58 9.81
CA VAL A 95 -9.57 -19.35 8.59
C VAL A 95 -8.25 -20.13 8.74
N ASP A 96 -8.38 -21.45 8.92
CA ASP A 96 -7.34 -22.48 8.73
C ASP A 96 -5.93 -22.18 9.28
N ARG A 97 -5.85 -21.67 10.51
CA ARG A 97 -4.59 -21.78 11.25
C ARG A 97 -4.49 -23.18 11.83
N PRO A 98 -3.50 -24.01 11.45
CA PRO A 98 -3.28 -25.28 12.12
C PRO A 98 -3.12 -25.01 13.61
N HIS A 99 -3.68 -25.89 14.44
CA HIS A 99 -3.55 -25.82 15.90
C HIS A 99 -2.08 -25.52 16.23
N ARG A 100 -1.82 -24.46 17.01
CA ARG A 100 -0.45 -24.14 17.43
C ARG A 100 0.00 -25.29 18.32
N GLU A 101 0.79 -26.20 17.76
CA GLU A 101 1.48 -27.23 18.53
C GLU A 101 2.16 -26.55 19.72
N SER A 102 1.90 -27.08 20.91
CA SER A 102 2.63 -26.67 22.09
C SER A 102 4.12 -27.00 21.91
N ARG A 103 5.00 -26.25 22.58
CA ARG A 103 6.45 -26.48 22.49
C ARG A 103 6.83 -27.93 22.81
N ASP A 104 6.10 -28.55 23.71
CA ASP A 104 6.34 -29.92 24.18
C ASP A 104 5.98 -30.95 23.12
N GLU A 105 4.86 -30.77 22.41
CA GLU A 105 4.46 -31.60 21.27
C GLU A 105 5.44 -31.49 20.10
N PHE A 106 5.95 -30.29 19.83
CA PHE A 106 6.97 -30.07 18.79
C PHE A 106 8.27 -30.82 19.11
N ILE A 107 8.72 -30.75 20.38
CA ILE A 107 9.92 -31.44 20.84
C ILE A 107 9.72 -32.97 20.78
N ALA A 108 8.56 -33.47 21.23
CA ALA A 108 8.23 -34.89 21.20
C ALA A 108 8.20 -35.46 19.78
N ARG A 109 7.56 -34.77 18.82
CA ARG A 109 7.58 -35.17 17.40
C ARG A 109 8.99 -35.19 16.83
N ARG A 110 9.80 -34.17 17.13
CA ARG A 110 11.19 -34.07 16.65
C ARG A 110 12.08 -35.18 17.22
N GLN A 111 11.91 -35.52 18.49
CA GLN A 111 12.62 -36.63 19.14
C GLN A 111 12.19 -37.99 18.59
N ALA A 112 10.87 -38.21 18.41
CA ALA A 112 10.35 -39.44 17.81
C ALA A 112 10.84 -39.62 16.36
N GLN A 113 10.95 -38.55 15.59
CA GLN A 113 11.45 -38.58 14.22
C GLN A 113 12.95 -38.88 14.14
N LEU A 114 13.73 -38.40 15.11
CA LEU A 114 15.16 -38.73 15.24
C LEU A 114 15.40 -40.18 15.67
N ILE A 115 14.49 -40.75 16.48
CA ILE A 115 14.57 -42.15 16.93
C ILE A 115 14.05 -43.11 15.84
N GLY A 116 12.95 -42.76 15.15
CA GLY A 116 12.36 -43.57 14.09
C GLY A 116 13.11 -43.56 12.76
N GLY A 117 13.86 -42.48 12.45
CA GLY A 117 14.69 -42.38 11.25
C GLY A 117 16.00 -43.19 11.30
N ALA A 118 16.32 -43.81 12.43
CA ALA A 118 17.55 -44.58 12.62
C ALA A 118 17.38 -46.09 12.33
N THR A 119 16.20 -46.56 11.90
CA THR A 119 15.89 -47.98 11.70
C THR A 119 15.15 -48.27 10.39
N THR A 120 15.70 -47.81 9.27
CA THR A 120 15.38 -48.38 7.95
C THR A 120 16.68 -48.57 7.17
N HIS A 121 17.28 -49.74 7.35
CA HIS A 121 18.22 -50.38 6.42
C HIS A 121 17.45 -51.32 5.51
#